data_AF-M0B3F3-F1
#
_entry.id   AF-M0B3F3-F1
#
_cell.length_a   1.000
_cell.length_b   1.000
_cell.length_c   1.000
_cell.angle_alpha   90.00
_cell.angle_beta   90.00
_cell.angle_gamma   90.00
#
_symmetry.space_group_name_H-M   'P 1'
#
loop_
_entity.id
_entity.type
_entity.pdbx_description
1 polymer ?
#
loop_
_entity_poly.entity_id
_entity_poly.type
_entity_poly.pdbx_seq_one_letter_code
_entity_poly.pdbx_strand_id
1 'polypeptide(L)'
;MDGTARRELQIDDDALPFDPETTTIDDRDVFDLLEPAVQEWWLAEFGEFVPENDGFFTPPQQGAIPKIHEGQNTLICAPTGSGKCIKPDTPIIVRDDGEATVLRATELLERRNRKVTDVDEDGELYTSSVEAYSLDEDELTLQQSMVYSETYDGPIHRIQTSYGREIEITPNHPLLVETSSGPEWQSASEIEDGDRIGIPQHVDLPERDIELDVGAALDQLRSEFPLVATEVESDHVLVRLEDEAPISAFAEDERRLALALAGLSFSDVADRLSISLASVSNLVHGRSEYCSEEFLQILRESYTPLRSGEVLVKTDNGRLSRFCYPTTLDSELAELAAFVLAEGLIGEYERTRFVQISQKNRTELLERAMETMRDRFGIEFEQKSEIDYMISDSAFSVFFAERSCVALC
;
A
#
# COMPACT_ATOMS: atom_id res chain seq x y z
N MET A 1 -4.72 8.04 -54.33
CA MET A 1 -3.59 7.15 -54.05
C MET A 1 -3.94 5.86 -54.76
N ASP A 2 -3.38 5.68 -55.96
CA ASP A 2 -3.73 4.59 -56.86
C ASP A 2 -2.68 3.49 -56.65
N GLY A 3 -3.02 2.50 -55.81
CA GLY A 3 -2.09 1.52 -55.27
C GLY A 3 -2.49 0.06 -55.51
N THR A 4 -3.61 -0.20 -56.18
CA THR A 4 -4.11 -1.55 -56.51
C THR A 4 -3.53 -2.07 -57.83
N ALA A 5 -2.25 -1.79 -58.10
CA ALA A 5 -1.54 -2.50 -59.15
C ALA A 5 -1.12 -3.87 -58.60
N ARG A 6 -1.86 -4.92 -59.02
CA ARG A 6 -1.57 -6.34 -58.74
C ARG A 6 -0.07 -6.60 -58.97
N ARG A 7 0.67 -6.88 -57.90
CA ARG A 7 2.00 -7.49 -57.99
C ARG A 7 1.79 -9.00 -58.12
N GLU A 8 2.35 -9.61 -59.15
CA GLU A 8 2.28 -11.07 -59.39
C GLU A 8 3.00 -11.82 -58.26
N LEU A 9 2.42 -12.94 -57.79
CA LEU A 9 3.09 -13.83 -56.83
C LEU A 9 4.30 -14.45 -57.54
N GLN A 10 5.41 -14.61 -56.82
CA GLN A 10 6.59 -15.29 -57.37
C GLN A 10 6.34 -16.81 -57.52
N ILE A 11 5.14 -17.26 -57.18
CA ILE A 11 4.65 -18.62 -57.24
C ILE A 11 3.56 -18.64 -58.32
N ASP A 12 3.60 -19.66 -59.17
CA ASP A 12 2.67 -19.84 -60.27
C ASP A 12 1.23 -19.90 -59.77
N ASP A 13 0.30 -19.22 -60.45
CA ASP A 13 -1.11 -19.15 -60.03
C ASP A 13 -1.75 -20.56 -59.97
N ASP A 14 -1.28 -21.48 -60.82
CA ASP A 14 -1.70 -22.89 -60.85
C ASP A 14 -1.25 -23.69 -59.60
N ALA A 15 -0.34 -23.15 -58.79
CA ALA A 15 0.17 -23.76 -57.57
C ALA A 15 -0.48 -23.23 -56.29
N LEU A 16 -1.36 -22.23 -56.39
CA LEU A 16 -2.04 -21.66 -55.24
C LEU A 16 -3.24 -22.54 -54.81
N PRO A 17 -3.43 -22.77 -53.50
CA PRO A 17 -4.58 -23.52 -52.98
C PRO A 17 -5.89 -22.72 -52.99
N PHE A 18 -5.89 -21.51 -53.54
CA PHE A 18 -7.05 -20.61 -53.68
C PHE A 18 -7.02 -19.90 -55.04
N ASP A 19 -8.16 -19.34 -55.46
CA ASP A 19 -8.26 -18.57 -56.70
C ASP A 19 -7.84 -17.10 -56.48
N PRO A 20 -6.69 -16.66 -57.00
CA PRO A 20 -6.20 -15.30 -56.83
C PRO A 20 -7.02 -14.25 -57.61
N GLU A 21 -7.86 -14.66 -58.57
CA GLU A 21 -8.69 -13.70 -59.32
C GLU A 21 -9.91 -13.23 -58.52
N THR A 22 -10.38 -14.04 -57.58
CA THR A 22 -11.61 -13.82 -56.82
C THR A 22 -11.41 -13.58 -55.33
N THR A 23 -10.19 -13.83 -54.81
CA THR A 23 -9.83 -13.65 -53.40
C THR A 23 -9.24 -12.26 -53.13
N THR A 24 -9.74 -11.57 -52.11
CA THR A 24 -9.13 -10.32 -51.62
C THR A 24 -7.90 -10.66 -50.78
N ILE A 25 -6.79 -9.97 -51.00
CA ILE A 25 -5.54 -10.19 -50.26
C ILE A 25 -5.02 -8.83 -49.80
N ASP A 26 -5.31 -8.47 -48.55
CA ASP A 26 -5.01 -7.14 -48.02
C ASP A 26 -3.59 -6.98 -47.45
N ASP A 27 -2.88 -8.08 -47.22
CA ASP A 27 -1.61 -8.13 -46.47
C ASP A 27 -0.44 -8.72 -47.27
N ARG A 28 -0.55 -8.65 -48.60
CA ARG A 28 0.44 -9.20 -49.51
C ARG A 28 1.83 -8.56 -49.34
N ASP A 29 1.87 -7.28 -49.01
CA ASP A 29 3.09 -6.55 -48.69
C ASP A 29 3.81 -7.10 -47.46
N VAL A 30 3.06 -7.60 -46.48
CA VAL A 30 3.62 -8.30 -45.31
C VAL A 30 4.12 -9.69 -45.69
N PHE A 31 3.43 -10.39 -46.59
CA PHE A 31 3.83 -11.72 -47.05
C PHE A 31 5.14 -11.66 -47.85
N ASP A 32 5.30 -10.60 -48.64
CA ASP A 32 6.53 -10.30 -49.40
C ASP A 32 7.76 -10.04 -48.49
N LEU A 33 7.59 -9.85 -47.17
CA LEU A 33 8.71 -9.72 -46.21
C LEU A 33 9.32 -11.06 -45.80
N LEU A 34 8.62 -12.17 -46.03
CA LEU A 34 9.09 -13.51 -45.70
C LEU A 34 10.13 -14.00 -46.72
N GLU A 35 11.11 -14.77 -46.24
CA GLU A 35 12.05 -15.46 -47.14
C GLU A 35 11.29 -16.43 -48.06
N PRO A 36 11.70 -16.61 -49.34
CA PRO A 36 10.94 -17.42 -50.31
C PRO A 36 10.63 -18.85 -49.84
N ALA A 37 11.57 -19.49 -49.14
CA ALA A 37 11.35 -20.84 -48.60
C ALA A 37 10.25 -20.86 -47.52
N VAL A 38 10.08 -19.77 -46.77
CA VAL A 38 9.02 -19.62 -45.77
C VAL A 38 7.69 -19.31 -46.45
N GLN A 39 7.68 -18.53 -47.52
CA GLN A 39 6.47 -18.27 -48.33
C GLN A 39 5.91 -19.57 -48.91
N GLU A 40 6.76 -20.40 -49.51
CA GLU A 40 6.37 -21.70 -50.07
C GLU A 40 5.77 -22.61 -48.99
N TRP A 41 6.44 -22.73 -47.85
CA TRP A 41 5.93 -23.52 -46.71
C TRP A 41 4.60 -22.95 -46.18
N TRP A 42 4.50 -21.62 -46.03
CA TRP A 42 3.30 -20.97 -45.50
C TRP A 42 2.08 -21.21 -46.38
N LEU A 43 2.24 -21.12 -47.70
CA LEU A 43 1.16 -21.41 -48.65
C LEU A 43 0.77 -22.88 -48.62
N ALA A 44 1.73 -23.79 -48.47
CA ALA A 44 1.46 -25.21 -48.37
C ALA A 44 0.65 -25.57 -47.10
N GLU A 45 0.94 -24.93 -45.97
CA GLU A 45 0.28 -25.22 -44.69
C GLU A 45 -1.01 -24.42 -44.47
N PHE A 46 -1.05 -23.15 -44.86
CA PHE A 46 -2.12 -22.22 -44.48
C PHE A 46 -2.85 -21.59 -45.67
N GLY A 47 -2.41 -21.85 -46.90
CA GLY A 47 -2.96 -21.19 -48.08
C GLY A 47 -4.45 -21.45 -48.29
N GLU A 48 -4.99 -22.59 -47.84
CA GLU A 48 -6.42 -22.89 -47.98
C GLU A 48 -7.33 -21.92 -47.21
N PHE A 49 -6.82 -21.24 -46.18
CA PHE A 49 -7.57 -20.32 -45.33
C PHE A 49 -7.55 -18.87 -45.82
N VAL A 50 -6.76 -18.55 -46.85
CA VAL A 50 -6.61 -17.18 -47.38
C VAL A 50 -7.95 -16.55 -47.77
N PRO A 51 -8.89 -17.26 -48.43
CA PRO A 51 -10.21 -16.71 -48.75
C PRO A 51 -11.09 -16.41 -47.53
N GLU A 52 -10.89 -17.10 -46.41
CA GLU A 52 -11.66 -16.89 -45.17
C GLU A 52 -11.11 -15.71 -44.35
N ASN A 53 -9.80 -15.44 -44.49
CA ASN A 53 -9.09 -14.43 -43.73
C ASN A 53 -8.95 -13.09 -44.46
N ASP A 54 -9.41 -12.98 -45.71
CA ASP A 54 -9.17 -11.82 -46.59
C ASP A 54 -7.67 -11.46 -46.72
N GLY A 55 -6.78 -12.46 -46.57
CA GLY A 55 -5.32 -12.27 -46.49
C GLY A 55 -4.54 -13.52 -46.04
N PHE A 56 -3.22 -13.43 -46.04
CA PHE A 56 -2.29 -14.49 -45.63
C PHE A 56 -2.13 -14.64 -44.11
N PHE A 57 -2.47 -13.60 -43.35
CA PHE A 57 -2.23 -13.47 -41.93
C PHE A 57 -3.47 -13.02 -41.18
N THR A 58 -3.53 -13.43 -39.91
CA THR A 58 -4.48 -12.82 -38.98
C THR A 58 -4.09 -11.36 -38.69
N PRO A 59 -5.02 -10.47 -38.27
CA PRO A 59 -4.70 -9.08 -37.98
C PRO A 59 -3.54 -8.87 -36.98
N PRO A 60 -3.38 -9.68 -35.91
CA PRO A 60 -2.20 -9.60 -35.06
C PRO A 60 -0.88 -9.91 -35.79
N GLN A 61 -0.86 -10.94 -36.63
CA GLN A 61 0.32 -11.32 -37.41
C GLN A 61 0.68 -10.25 -38.44
N GLN A 62 -0.32 -9.70 -39.15
CA GLN A 62 -0.13 -8.60 -40.11
C GLN A 62 0.54 -7.38 -39.46
N GLY A 63 0.17 -7.05 -38.21
CA GLY A 63 0.79 -5.95 -37.47
C GLY A 63 2.16 -6.28 -36.85
N ALA A 64 2.42 -7.54 -36.51
CA ALA A 64 3.62 -7.96 -35.80
C ALA A 64 4.80 -8.26 -36.74
N ILE A 65 4.55 -8.94 -37.86
CA ILE A 65 5.60 -9.41 -38.78
C ILE A 65 6.49 -8.27 -39.29
N PRO A 66 5.95 -7.10 -39.73
CA PRO A 66 6.81 -6.00 -40.19
C PRO A 66 7.74 -5.48 -39.09
N LYS A 67 7.24 -5.36 -37.85
CA LYS A 67 8.04 -4.88 -36.71
C LYS A 67 9.13 -5.87 -36.31
N ILE A 68 8.87 -7.17 -36.47
CA ILE A 68 9.87 -8.22 -36.26
C ILE A 68 10.92 -8.16 -37.36
N HIS A 69 10.50 -8.03 -38.62
CA HIS A 69 11.39 -7.91 -39.77
C HIS A 69 12.30 -6.67 -39.66
N GLU A 70 11.77 -5.55 -39.18
CA GLU A 70 12.51 -4.31 -38.93
C GLU A 70 13.41 -4.36 -37.68
N GLY A 71 13.41 -5.49 -36.94
CA GLY A 71 14.20 -5.67 -35.72
C GLY A 71 13.71 -4.85 -34.52
N GLN A 72 12.48 -4.34 -34.55
CA GLN A 72 11.87 -3.59 -33.43
C GLN A 72 11.24 -4.53 -32.39
N ASN A 73 10.78 -5.70 -32.82
CA ASN A 73 10.13 -6.70 -31.97
C ASN A 73 10.79 -8.08 -32.15
N THR A 74 10.74 -8.92 -31.11
CA THR A 74 11.13 -10.34 -31.18
C THR A 74 9.87 -11.20 -31.08
N LEU A 75 9.71 -12.16 -32.00
CA LEU A 75 8.64 -13.16 -31.91
C LEU A 75 9.04 -14.23 -30.88
N ILE A 76 8.26 -14.33 -29.80
CA ILE A 76 8.36 -15.44 -28.86
C ILE A 76 7.13 -16.32 -29.07
N CYS A 77 7.32 -17.44 -29.79
CA CYS A 77 6.27 -18.45 -29.92
C CYS A 77 6.16 -19.23 -28.61
N ALA A 78 5.19 -18.84 -27.77
CA ALA A 78 4.76 -19.62 -26.62
C ALA A 78 3.30 -20.05 -26.84
N PRO A 79 2.92 -21.28 -26.47
CA PRO A 79 1.52 -21.69 -26.51
C PRO A 79 0.71 -20.84 -25.51
N THR A 80 -0.12 -19.95 -26.04
CA THR A 80 -1.29 -19.40 -25.32
C THR A 80 -2.28 -20.56 -25.08
N GLY A 81 -2.88 -20.66 -23.89
CA GLY A 81 -3.68 -21.83 -23.50
C GLY A 81 -2.87 -23.01 -22.93
N SER A 82 -1.64 -22.78 -22.46
CA SER A 82 -0.77 -23.82 -21.86
C SER A 82 -1.05 -24.11 -20.38
N GLY A 83 -2.20 -23.65 -19.85
CA GLY A 83 -2.57 -23.82 -18.45
C GLY A 83 -1.64 -23.07 -17.51
N LYS A 84 -1.33 -21.80 -17.82
CA LYS A 84 -0.52 -20.89 -17.01
C LYS A 84 -1.40 -19.83 -16.36
N CYS A 85 -2.18 -20.25 -15.39
CA CYS A 85 -3.17 -19.43 -14.70
C CYS A 85 -2.91 -19.32 -13.20
N ILE A 86 -3.46 -18.25 -12.63
CA ILE A 86 -3.60 -18.01 -11.19
C ILE A 86 -5.06 -18.18 -10.79
N LYS A 87 -5.32 -18.41 -9.51
CA LYS A 87 -6.69 -18.61 -9.02
C LYS A 87 -7.50 -17.29 -9.00
N PRO A 88 -8.83 -17.31 -9.22
CA PRO A 88 -9.66 -16.10 -9.26
C PRO A 88 -9.62 -15.20 -8.01
N ASP A 89 -9.33 -15.74 -6.84
CA ASP A 89 -9.22 -15.00 -5.57
C ASP A 89 -7.81 -14.46 -5.28
N THR A 90 -6.84 -14.71 -6.16
CA THR A 90 -5.46 -14.21 -6.03
C THR A 90 -5.46 -12.68 -6.06
N PRO A 91 -4.94 -11.99 -5.04
CA PRO A 91 -4.78 -10.54 -5.06
C PRO A 91 -3.61 -10.14 -5.98
N ILE A 92 -3.80 -9.07 -6.74
CA ILE A 92 -2.84 -8.55 -7.72
C ILE A 92 -2.77 -7.04 -7.53
N ILE A 93 -1.54 -6.53 -7.41
CA ILE A 93 -1.28 -5.09 -7.43
C ILE A 93 -1.24 -4.64 -8.89
N VAL A 94 -2.13 -3.73 -9.25
CA VAL A 94 -2.23 -3.17 -10.59
C VAL A 94 -2.40 -1.66 -10.55
N ARG A 95 -2.23 -1.00 -11.69
CA ARG A 95 -2.69 0.36 -11.91
C ARG A 95 -3.93 0.34 -12.79
N ASP A 96 -4.98 0.96 -12.31
CA ASP A 96 -6.29 0.96 -12.94
C ASP A 96 -6.82 2.39 -12.97
N ASP A 97 -7.08 2.90 -14.17
CA ASP A 97 -7.38 4.31 -14.43
C ASP A 97 -6.36 5.30 -13.80
N GLY A 98 -5.09 4.90 -13.77
CA GLY A 98 -3.99 5.71 -13.24
C GLY A 98 -3.76 5.60 -11.74
N GLU A 99 -4.63 4.91 -11.01
CA GLU A 99 -4.52 4.70 -9.56
C GLU A 99 -3.98 3.31 -9.25
N ALA A 100 -3.04 3.20 -8.30
CA ALA A 100 -2.58 1.91 -7.82
C ALA A 100 -3.66 1.27 -6.93
N THR A 101 -3.98 0.01 -7.19
CA THR A 101 -5.02 -0.73 -6.47
C THR A 101 -4.66 -2.20 -6.35
N VAL A 102 -5.31 -2.88 -5.39
CA VAL A 102 -5.25 -4.33 -5.24
C VAL A 102 -6.58 -4.90 -5.71
N LEU A 103 -6.54 -5.68 -6.80
CA LEU A 103 -7.70 -6.39 -7.32
C LEU A 103 -7.52 -7.89 -7.13
N ARG A 104 -8.60 -8.62 -6.93
CA ARG A 104 -8.62 -10.07 -7.14
C ARG A 104 -8.58 -10.35 -8.63
N ALA A 105 -7.93 -11.44 -9.02
CA ALA A 105 -7.84 -11.86 -10.43
C ALA A 105 -9.22 -11.90 -11.12
N THR A 106 -10.28 -12.31 -10.40
CA THR A 106 -11.65 -12.32 -10.92
C THR A 106 -12.22 -10.93 -11.24
N GLU A 107 -11.78 -9.88 -10.55
CA GLU A 107 -12.28 -8.51 -10.75
C GLU A 107 -11.71 -7.92 -12.06
N LEU A 108 -10.58 -8.44 -12.56
CA LEU A 108 -10.05 -8.09 -13.88
C LEU A 108 -11.03 -8.42 -15.02
N LEU A 109 -11.95 -9.37 -14.80
CA LEU A 109 -12.99 -9.70 -15.79
C LEU A 109 -13.93 -8.51 -16.06
N GLU A 110 -14.08 -7.61 -15.09
CA GLU A 110 -14.89 -6.39 -15.21
C GLU A 110 -14.13 -5.26 -15.93
N ARG A 111 -12.80 -5.39 -16.06
CA ARG A 111 -11.93 -4.43 -16.75
C ARG A 111 -11.59 -4.81 -18.19
N ARG A 112 -12.28 -5.82 -18.72
CA ARG A 112 -12.19 -6.24 -20.11
C ARG A 112 -12.84 -5.19 -21.02
N ASN A 113 -12.10 -4.77 -22.03
CA ASN A 113 -12.55 -3.82 -23.03
C ASN A 113 -13.00 -4.57 -24.30
N ARG A 114 -12.09 -4.75 -25.27
CA ARG A 114 -12.37 -5.40 -26.54
C ARG A 114 -11.86 -6.84 -26.51
N LYS A 115 -12.71 -7.80 -26.88
CA LYS A 115 -12.27 -9.17 -27.14
C LYS A 115 -11.25 -9.17 -28.27
N VAL A 116 -10.09 -9.74 -28.02
CA VAL A 116 -9.01 -9.88 -28.99
C VAL A 116 -9.22 -11.14 -29.79
N THR A 117 -9.38 -12.28 -29.12
CA THR A 117 -9.61 -13.59 -29.72
C THR A 117 -10.15 -14.59 -28.69
N ASP A 118 -10.79 -15.64 -29.19
CA ASP A 118 -10.85 -16.94 -28.52
C ASP A 118 -9.48 -17.61 -28.70
N VAL A 119 -8.84 -18.01 -27.61
CA VAL A 119 -7.51 -18.66 -27.62
C VAL A 119 -7.68 -20.16 -27.89
N ASP A 120 -8.69 -20.76 -27.29
CA ASP A 120 -9.12 -22.16 -27.46
C ASP A 120 -10.63 -22.28 -27.10
N GLU A 121 -11.13 -23.50 -26.90
CA GLU A 121 -12.56 -23.73 -26.56
C GLU A 121 -12.98 -23.12 -25.22
N ASP A 122 -12.04 -22.96 -24.28
CA ASP A 122 -12.30 -22.58 -22.89
C ASP A 122 -11.69 -21.22 -22.52
N GLY A 123 -10.77 -20.69 -23.32
CA GLY A 123 -9.93 -19.54 -23.05
C GLY A 123 -10.21 -18.33 -23.95
N GLU A 124 -10.39 -17.17 -23.34
CA GLU A 124 -10.65 -15.90 -24.04
C GLU A 124 -9.63 -14.83 -23.67
N LEU A 125 -9.23 -14.01 -24.65
CA LEU A 125 -8.31 -12.88 -24.44
C LEU A 125 -8.97 -11.54 -24.75
N TYR A 126 -8.77 -10.56 -23.87
CA TYR A 126 -9.33 -9.22 -23.97
C TYR A 126 -8.26 -8.15 -23.75
N THR A 127 -8.39 -7.02 -24.45
CA THR A 127 -7.69 -5.80 -24.03
C THR A 127 -8.26 -5.30 -22.70
N SER A 128 -7.48 -4.54 -21.94
CA SER A 128 -7.93 -3.96 -20.66
C SER A 128 -7.46 -2.52 -20.52
N SER A 129 -8.00 -1.79 -19.53
CA SER A 129 -7.49 -0.48 -19.08
C SER A 129 -6.38 -0.60 -18.05
N VAL A 130 -6.05 -1.84 -17.63
CA VAL A 130 -5.17 -2.11 -16.49
C VAL A 130 -3.72 -2.20 -16.93
N GLU A 131 -2.84 -1.66 -16.11
CA GLU A 131 -1.39 -1.81 -16.22
C GLU A 131 -0.88 -2.64 -15.04
N ALA A 132 0.02 -3.59 -15.31
CA ALA A 132 0.61 -4.44 -14.28
C ALA A 132 2.10 -4.15 -14.16
N TYR A 133 2.63 -4.33 -12.95
CA TYR A 133 4.06 -4.26 -12.71
C TYR A 133 4.72 -5.54 -13.25
N SER A 134 5.63 -5.38 -14.21
CA SER A 134 6.38 -6.45 -14.84
C SER A 134 7.85 -6.30 -14.56
N LEU A 135 8.53 -7.42 -14.31
CA LEU A 135 9.99 -7.47 -14.24
C LEU A 135 10.56 -7.45 -15.68
N ASP A 136 11.50 -6.55 -15.93
CA ASP A 136 12.31 -6.51 -17.16
C ASP A 136 13.79 -6.37 -16.78
N GLU A 137 14.60 -7.34 -17.20
CA GLU A 137 15.98 -7.59 -16.74
C GLU A 137 16.11 -7.71 -15.21
N ASP A 138 16.08 -6.57 -14.50
CA ASP A 138 16.12 -6.45 -13.04
C ASP A 138 15.25 -5.28 -12.51
N GLU A 139 14.52 -4.58 -13.38
CA GLU A 139 13.70 -3.42 -13.04
C GLU A 139 12.20 -3.74 -13.15
N LEU A 140 11.40 -3.18 -12.24
CA LEU A 140 9.95 -3.27 -12.31
C LEU A 140 9.41 -2.09 -13.12
N THR A 141 8.70 -2.39 -14.20
CA THR A 141 8.08 -1.39 -15.06
C THR A 141 6.59 -1.63 -15.19
N LEU A 142 5.81 -0.56 -15.34
CA LEU A 142 4.38 -0.66 -15.60
C LEU A 142 4.14 -0.94 -17.08
N GLN A 143 3.36 -1.99 -17.36
CA GLN A 143 3.06 -2.43 -18.72
C GLN A 143 1.55 -2.54 -18.93
N GLN A 144 1.09 -2.01 -20.07
CA GLN A 144 -0.30 -2.19 -20.50
C GLN A 144 -0.60 -3.68 -20.63
N SER A 145 -1.58 -4.15 -19.87
CA SER A 145 -1.85 -5.57 -19.72
C SER A 145 -3.15 -5.99 -20.41
N MET A 146 -3.19 -7.23 -20.88
CA MET A 146 -4.40 -7.88 -21.37
C MET A 146 -4.97 -8.80 -20.30
N VAL A 147 -6.25 -9.10 -20.39
CA VAL A 147 -6.93 -10.03 -19.48
C VAL A 147 -7.24 -11.30 -20.24
N TYR A 148 -6.62 -12.39 -19.79
CA TYR A 148 -6.92 -13.75 -20.24
C TYR A 148 -7.70 -14.48 -19.15
N SER A 149 -8.70 -15.26 -19.57
CA SER A 149 -9.48 -16.10 -18.67
C SER A 149 -9.83 -17.41 -19.35
N GLU A 150 -9.65 -18.52 -18.65
CA GLU A 150 -10.02 -19.86 -19.12
C GLU A 150 -10.75 -20.65 -18.03
N THR A 151 -11.60 -21.60 -18.44
CA THR A 151 -12.10 -22.63 -17.53
C THR A 151 -11.01 -23.67 -17.32
N TYR A 152 -10.65 -23.94 -16.06
CA TYR A 152 -9.60 -24.89 -15.73
C TYR A 152 -10.12 -26.02 -14.85
N ASP A 153 -9.97 -27.27 -15.31
CA ASP A 153 -10.22 -28.49 -14.53
C ASP A 153 -8.92 -29.29 -14.39
N GLY A 154 -8.22 -29.07 -13.26
CA GLY A 154 -6.92 -29.68 -13.03
C GLY A 154 -6.35 -29.40 -11.64
N PRO A 155 -5.17 -29.93 -11.34
CA PRO A 155 -4.50 -29.68 -10.06
C PRO A 155 -4.05 -28.22 -9.93
N ILE A 156 -4.01 -27.72 -8.69
CA ILE A 156 -3.46 -26.41 -8.34
C ILE A 156 -2.30 -26.61 -7.36
N HIS A 157 -1.17 -25.96 -7.62
CA HIS A 157 -0.03 -25.90 -6.73
C HIS A 157 -0.16 -24.72 -5.77
N ARG A 158 0.03 -25.00 -4.49
CA ARG A 158 0.11 -23.98 -3.44
C ARG A 158 1.55 -23.85 -3.00
N ILE A 159 2.13 -22.67 -3.17
CA ILE A 159 3.50 -22.36 -2.77
C ILE A 159 3.43 -21.39 -1.60
N GLN A 160 4.09 -21.76 -0.49
CA GLN A 160 4.19 -20.94 0.71
C GLN A 160 5.66 -20.67 1.04
N THR A 161 6.01 -19.40 1.15
CA THR A 161 7.36 -18.99 1.54
C THR A 161 7.55 -19.04 3.06
N SER A 162 8.80 -19.14 3.52
CA SER A 162 9.15 -19.06 4.96
C SER A 162 8.72 -17.74 5.62
N TYR A 163 8.54 -16.68 4.83
CA TYR A 163 8.05 -15.38 5.26
C TYR A 163 6.52 -15.25 5.22
N GLY A 164 5.79 -16.33 4.93
CA GLY A 164 4.34 -16.37 4.99
C GLY A 164 3.60 -15.91 3.73
N ARG A 165 4.30 -15.46 2.68
CA ARG A 165 3.67 -15.21 1.38
C ARG A 165 3.18 -16.52 0.78
N GLU A 166 2.01 -16.48 0.16
CA GLU A 166 1.34 -17.64 -0.41
C GLU A 166 0.75 -17.31 -1.78
N ILE A 167 0.81 -18.26 -2.70
CA ILE A 167 0.14 -18.18 -4.00
C ILE A 167 -0.40 -19.56 -4.41
N GLU A 168 -1.55 -19.57 -5.08
CA GLU A 168 -2.18 -20.76 -5.65
C GLU A 168 -2.23 -20.63 -7.18
N ILE A 169 -1.48 -21.48 -7.88
CA ILE A 169 -1.24 -21.39 -9.31
C ILE A 169 -1.32 -22.76 -9.99
N THR A 170 -1.58 -22.75 -11.29
CA THR A 170 -1.51 -23.96 -12.12
C THR A 170 -0.07 -24.54 -12.19
N PRO A 171 0.11 -25.85 -12.41
CA PRO A 171 1.42 -26.51 -12.39
C PRO A 171 2.44 -25.91 -13.37
N ASN A 172 1.97 -25.45 -14.53
CA ASN A 172 2.83 -24.90 -15.59
C ASN A 172 3.14 -23.41 -15.39
N HIS A 173 2.55 -22.75 -14.39
CA HIS A 173 2.76 -21.32 -14.16
C HIS A 173 4.21 -21.09 -13.75
N PRO A 174 4.97 -20.27 -14.49
CA PRO A 174 6.39 -20.08 -14.23
C PRO A 174 6.61 -19.11 -13.07
N LEU A 175 7.60 -19.41 -12.22
CA LEU A 175 8.14 -18.51 -11.22
C LEU A 175 9.65 -18.36 -11.46
N LEU A 176 10.19 -17.19 -11.10
CA LEU A 176 11.62 -16.94 -11.18
C LEU A 176 12.29 -17.61 -9.97
N VAL A 177 13.22 -18.54 -10.20
CA VAL A 177 13.90 -19.31 -9.16
C VAL A 177 15.40 -19.00 -9.18
N GLU A 178 15.99 -18.74 -8.02
CA GLU A 178 17.44 -18.56 -7.87
C GLU A 178 18.16 -19.89 -8.09
N THR A 179 19.03 -19.95 -9.10
CA THR A 179 19.90 -21.11 -9.36
C THR A 179 21.38 -20.73 -9.27
N SER A 180 22.27 -21.72 -9.35
CA SER A 180 23.72 -21.47 -9.38
C SER A 180 24.20 -20.70 -10.63
N SER A 181 23.43 -20.70 -11.71
CA SER A 181 23.71 -19.97 -12.96
C SER A 181 23.11 -18.57 -12.98
N GLY A 182 22.27 -18.23 -12.00
CA GLY A 182 21.46 -17.01 -11.97
C GLY A 182 19.97 -17.34 -11.86
N PRO A 183 19.09 -16.32 -11.88
CA PRO A 183 17.65 -16.51 -11.83
C PRO A 183 17.14 -17.16 -13.13
N GLU A 184 16.34 -18.21 -13.00
CA GLU A 184 15.75 -18.95 -14.13
C GLU A 184 14.25 -19.13 -13.94
N TRP A 185 13.48 -19.08 -15.03
CA TRP A 185 12.03 -19.35 -14.98
C TRP A 185 11.79 -20.86 -14.93
N GLN A 186 11.17 -21.33 -13.85
CA GLN A 186 10.81 -22.74 -13.66
C GLN A 186 9.31 -22.88 -13.42
N SER A 187 8.74 -24.02 -13.81
CA SER A 187 7.31 -24.29 -13.60
C SER A 187 7.01 -24.52 -12.12
N ALA A 188 5.82 -24.16 -11.66
CA ALA A 188 5.38 -24.40 -10.29
C ALA A 188 5.47 -25.88 -9.85
N SER A 189 5.37 -26.82 -10.80
CA SER A 189 5.54 -28.25 -10.54
C SER A 189 6.97 -28.71 -10.29
N GLU A 190 7.97 -27.92 -10.67
CA GLU A 190 9.39 -28.24 -10.53
C GLU A 190 10.02 -27.66 -9.26
N ILE A 191 9.30 -26.76 -8.57
CA ILE A 191 9.79 -26.08 -7.38
C ILE A 191 9.71 -27.01 -6.17
N GLU A 192 10.80 -27.08 -5.41
CA GLU A 192 10.94 -27.89 -4.21
C GLU A 192 11.09 -27.05 -2.93
N ASP A 193 10.86 -27.67 -1.78
CA ASP A 193 11.06 -27.02 -0.48
C ASP A 193 12.50 -26.58 -0.30
N GLY A 194 12.70 -25.27 -0.10
CA GLY A 194 14.02 -24.65 0.08
C GLY A 194 14.49 -23.85 -1.11
N ASP A 195 13.84 -23.99 -2.27
CA ASP A 195 14.08 -23.12 -3.42
C ASP A 195 13.71 -21.67 -3.09
N ARG A 196 14.46 -20.75 -3.68
CA ARG A 196 14.27 -19.31 -3.48
C ARG A 196 13.63 -18.74 -4.72
N ILE A 197 12.43 -18.20 -4.54
CA ILE A 197 11.68 -17.55 -5.61
C ILE A 197 11.90 -16.03 -5.61
N GLY A 198 11.93 -15.44 -6.80
CA GLY A 198 12.03 -14.00 -7.01
C GLY A 198 10.80 -13.29 -6.50
N ILE A 199 11.01 -12.31 -5.62
CA ILE A 199 9.96 -11.46 -5.05
C ILE A 199 10.46 -10.01 -5.13
N PRO A 200 9.64 -9.07 -5.60
CA PRO A 200 10.01 -7.66 -5.61
C PRO A 200 10.25 -7.18 -4.18
N GLN A 201 11.41 -6.56 -3.94
CA GLN A 201 11.73 -5.94 -2.65
C GLN A 201 11.06 -4.58 -2.49
N HIS A 202 10.91 -3.86 -3.60
CA HIS A 202 10.29 -2.55 -3.66
C HIS A 202 9.38 -2.47 -4.90
N VAL A 203 8.28 -1.73 -4.79
CA VAL A 203 7.40 -1.38 -5.91
C VAL A 203 7.08 0.09 -5.75
N ASP A 204 7.48 0.89 -6.73
CA ASP A 204 7.16 2.32 -6.76
C ASP A 204 5.67 2.52 -7.08
N LEU A 205 4.89 2.83 -6.05
CA LEU A 205 3.48 3.18 -6.20
C LEU A 205 3.33 4.71 -6.23
N PRO A 206 2.29 5.26 -6.89
CA PRO A 206 1.99 6.68 -6.80
C PRO A 206 1.76 7.09 -5.34
N GLU A 207 2.55 8.05 -4.86
CA GLU A 207 2.39 8.60 -3.51
C GLU A 207 1.48 9.83 -3.54
N ARG A 208 0.58 9.89 -2.56
CA ARG A 208 -0.20 11.10 -2.27
C ARG A 208 -0.37 11.25 -0.77
N ASP A 209 -0.24 12.47 -0.28
CA ASP A 209 -0.55 12.78 1.10
C ASP A 209 -2.06 12.69 1.31
N ILE A 210 -2.47 11.96 2.34
CA ILE A 210 -3.88 11.89 2.74
C ILE A 210 -4.07 12.78 3.97
N GLU A 211 -4.96 13.76 3.86
CA GLU A 211 -5.37 14.59 5.01
C GLU A 211 -6.10 13.72 6.04
N LEU A 212 -5.61 13.76 7.28
CA LEU A 212 -6.17 13.04 8.42
C LEU A 212 -7.24 13.90 9.08
N ASP A 213 -8.42 13.34 9.36
CA ASP A 213 -9.47 14.00 10.16
C ASP A 213 -9.07 14.13 11.64
N VAL A 214 -8.08 14.96 11.96
CA VAL A 214 -7.54 15.18 13.32
C VAL A 214 -8.63 15.52 14.33
N GLY A 215 -9.67 16.25 13.89
CA GLY A 215 -10.80 16.66 14.72
C GLY A 215 -11.48 15.47 15.39
N ALA A 216 -11.82 14.43 14.63
CA ALA A 216 -12.49 13.24 15.17
C ALA A 216 -11.70 12.56 16.30
N ALA A 217 -10.37 12.42 16.15
CA ALA A 217 -9.56 11.81 17.21
C ALA A 217 -9.41 12.71 18.45
N LEU A 218 -9.32 14.03 18.26
CA LEU A 218 -9.31 14.97 19.39
C LEU A 218 -10.65 14.95 20.13
N ASP A 219 -11.76 14.84 19.41
CA ASP A 219 -13.09 14.74 20.01
C ASP A 219 -13.27 13.41 20.76
N GLN A 220 -12.74 12.31 20.23
CA GLN A 220 -12.69 11.03 20.93
C GLN A 220 -11.90 11.15 22.24
N LEU A 221 -10.72 11.78 22.23
CA LEU A 221 -9.95 12.06 23.45
C LEU A 221 -10.75 12.88 24.45
N ARG A 222 -11.42 13.96 24.00
CA ARG A 222 -12.23 14.84 24.86
C ARG A 222 -13.43 14.12 25.46
N SER A 223 -13.95 13.10 24.80
CA SER A 223 -15.06 12.28 25.32
C SER A 223 -14.62 11.32 26.43
N GLU A 224 -13.35 10.90 26.42
CA GLU A 224 -12.82 9.88 27.33
C GLU A 224 -12.00 10.46 28.49
N PHE A 225 -11.34 11.60 28.29
CA PHE A 225 -10.40 12.14 29.26
C PHE A 225 -10.85 13.49 29.84
N PRO A 226 -10.62 13.70 31.15
CA PRO A 226 -11.15 14.87 31.85
C PRO A 226 -10.45 16.19 31.48
N LEU A 227 -9.29 16.14 30.81
CA LEU A 227 -8.59 17.31 30.32
C LEU A 227 -7.80 16.92 29.07
N VAL A 228 -8.13 17.59 27.97
CA VAL A 228 -7.45 17.52 26.68
C VAL A 228 -7.24 18.95 26.20
N ALA A 229 -6.02 19.28 25.82
CA ALA A 229 -5.65 20.61 25.35
C ALA A 229 -4.73 20.52 24.14
N THR A 230 -4.92 21.46 23.22
CA THR A 230 -4.05 21.71 22.07
C THR A 230 -3.40 23.08 22.22
N GLU A 231 -2.68 23.53 21.19
CA GLU A 231 -2.11 24.89 21.12
C GLU A 231 -3.16 25.97 21.45
N VAL A 232 -4.40 25.84 20.97
CA VAL A 232 -5.45 26.84 21.20
C VAL A 232 -5.78 27.00 22.68
N GLU A 233 -6.04 25.91 23.40
CA GLU A 233 -6.33 25.97 24.84
C GLU A 233 -5.10 26.36 25.65
N SER A 234 -3.90 25.95 25.20
CA SER A 234 -2.63 26.35 25.78
C SER A 234 -2.48 27.88 25.72
N ASP A 235 -2.52 28.47 24.54
CA ASP A 235 -2.32 29.92 24.33
C ASP A 235 -3.28 30.77 25.15
N HIS A 236 -4.56 30.36 25.24
CA HIS A 236 -5.54 31.06 26.08
C HIS A 236 -5.12 31.12 27.56
N VAL A 237 -4.58 30.04 28.12
CA VAL A 237 -4.10 30.01 29.50
C VAL A 237 -2.79 30.78 29.66
N LEU A 238 -1.88 30.69 28.68
CA LEU A 238 -0.60 31.40 28.72
C LEU A 238 -0.76 32.92 28.74
N VAL A 239 -1.63 33.49 27.89
CA VAL A 239 -1.91 34.94 27.90
C VAL A 239 -2.29 35.41 29.29
N ARG A 240 -3.11 34.64 30.01
CA ARG A 240 -3.52 34.98 31.38
C ARG A 240 -2.40 34.83 32.40
N LEU A 241 -1.53 33.84 32.23
CA LEU A 241 -0.34 33.69 33.07
C LEU A 241 0.61 34.88 32.88
N GLU A 242 0.72 35.42 31.67
CA GLU A 242 1.57 36.57 31.33
C GLU A 242 0.97 37.92 31.76
N ASP A 243 -0.35 38.10 31.68
CA ASP A 243 -1.07 39.35 31.97
C ASP A 243 -1.14 39.75 33.47
N GLU A 244 -0.26 39.19 34.32
CA GLU A 244 -0.23 39.42 35.78
C GLU A 244 -1.54 39.15 36.54
N ALA A 245 -2.55 38.54 35.91
CA ALA A 245 -3.84 38.25 36.54
C ALA A 245 -3.69 37.31 37.75
N PRO A 246 -4.43 37.53 38.86
CA PRO A 246 -4.40 36.62 39.99
C PRO A 246 -5.02 35.26 39.61
N ILE A 247 -4.50 34.18 40.18
CA ILE A 247 -4.97 32.81 39.88
C ILE A 247 -6.44 32.56 40.27
N SER A 248 -7.01 33.38 41.15
CA SER A 248 -8.44 33.35 41.49
C SER A 248 -9.33 33.80 40.34
N ALA A 249 -8.82 34.60 39.40
CA ALA A 249 -9.55 35.00 38.21
C ALA A 249 -9.69 33.86 37.18
N PHE A 250 -8.82 32.84 37.24
CA PHE A 250 -8.84 31.71 36.33
C PHE A 250 -10.05 30.82 36.65
N ALA A 251 -10.64 30.20 35.64
CA ALA A 251 -11.62 29.14 35.82
C ALA A 251 -10.93 27.86 36.34
N GLU A 252 -11.71 26.90 36.82
CA GLU A 252 -11.17 25.64 37.37
C GLU A 252 -10.39 24.84 36.32
N ASP A 253 -10.94 24.72 35.12
CA ASP A 253 -10.32 24.08 33.97
C ASP A 253 -9.01 24.77 33.56
N GLU A 254 -8.98 26.11 33.53
CA GLU A 254 -7.75 26.87 33.25
C GLU A 254 -6.67 26.63 34.32
N ARG A 255 -7.03 26.60 35.61
CA ARG A 255 -6.07 26.26 36.70
C ARG A 255 -5.53 24.84 36.54
N ARG A 256 -6.40 23.89 36.20
CA ARG A 256 -6.01 22.50 35.97
C ARG A 256 -5.12 22.35 34.75
N LEU A 257 -5.39 23.11 33.67
CA LEU A 257 -4.57 23.14 32.46
C LEU A 257 -3.22 23.81 32.72
N ALA A 258 -3.18 24.95 33.41
CA ALA A 258 -1.92 25.61 33.79
C ALA A 258 -1.02 24.67 34.61
N LEU A 259 -1.60 23.95 35.57
CA LEU A 259 -0.88 22.93 36.33
C LEU A 259 -0.36 21.77 35.45
N ALA A 260 -1.18 21.33 34.49
CA ALA A 260 -0.79 20.26 33.57
C ALA A 260 0.32 20.71 32.60
N LEU A 261 0.26 21.93 32.07
CA LEU A 261 1.31 22.55 31.25
C LEU A 261 2.62 22.72 32.02
N ALA A 262 2.56 22.94 33.33
CA ALA A 262 3.71 22.96 34.22
C ALA A 262 4.29 21.56 34.52
N GLY A 263 3.63 20.48 34.10
CA GLY A 263 4.07 19.11 34.39
C GLY A 263 4.04 18.76 35.87
N LEU A 264 3.25 19.47 36.68
CA LEU A 264 3.24 19.32 38.14
C LEU A 264 2.05 18.48 38.60
N SER A 265 2.31 17.55 39.52
CA SER A 265 1.28 16.85 40.28
C SER A 265 0.83 17.69 41.49
N PHE A 266 -0.26 17.27 42.15
CA PHE A 266 -0.67 17.90 43.41
C PHE A 266 0.39 17.71 44.51
N SER A 267 1.15 16.61 44.47
CA SER A 267 2.25 16.36 45.41
C SER A 267 3.38 17.35 45.21
N ASP A 268 3.79 17.59 43.96
CA ASP A 268 4.89 18.53 43.66
C ASP A 268 4.56 19.94 44.16
N VAL A 269 3.32 20.38 43.98
CA VAL A 269 2.84 21.68 44.48
C VAL A 269 2.76 21.69 46.01
N ALA A 270 2.24 20.61 46.63
CA ALA A 270 2.15 20.49 48.08
C ALA A 270 3.53 20.58 48.74
N ASP A 271 4.51 19.90 48.18
CA ASP A 271 5.89 19.87 48.67
C ASP A 271 6.56 21.24 48.49
N ARG A 272 6.43 21.87 47.31
CA ARG A 272 7.00 23.20 47.05
C ARG A 272 6.40 24.29 47.95
N LEU A 273 5.11 24.23 48.23
CA LEU A 273 4.42 25.20 49.09
C LEU A 273 4.43 24.83 50.58
N SER A 274 4.88 23.62 50.94
CA SER A 274 4.79 23.07 52.29
C SER A 274 3.36 23.08 52.86
N ILE A 275 2.38 22.68 52.04
CA ILE A 275 0.96 22.61 52.40
C ILE A 275 0.39 21.20 52.19
N SER A 276 -0.81 20.93 52.70
CA SER A 276 -1.43 19.61 52.50
C SER A 276 -1.96 19.42 51.07
N LEU A 277 -2.03 18.16 50.60
CA LEU A 277 -2.68 17.82 49.32
C LEU A 277 -4.13 18.33 49.23
N ALA A 278 -4.85 18.36 50.35
CA ALA A 278 -6.21 18.91 50.41
C ALA A 278 -6.22 20.42 50.17
N SER A 279 -5.21 21.14 50.65
CA SER A 279 -5.03 22.58 50.41
C SER A 279 -4.73 22.85 48.93
N VAL A 280 -3.84 22.07 48.31
CA VAL A 280 -3.58 22.15 46.86
C VAL A 280 -4.84 21.86 46.06
N SER A 281 -5.58 20.80 46.42
CA SER A 281 -6.83 20.47 45.76
C SER A 281 -7.83 21.62 45.86
N ASN A 282 -8.03 22.20 47.04
CA ASN A 282 -8.92 23.35 47.19
C ASN A 282 -8.45 24.57 46.39
N LEU A 283 -7.14 24.80 46.26
CA LEU A 283 -6.58 25.88 45.46
C LEU A 283 -6.85 25.69 43.96
N VAL A 284 -6.57 24.49 43.43
CA VAL A 284 -6.80 24.15 42.01
C VAL A 284 -8.29 24.22 41.65
N HIS A 285 -9.17 23.74 42.54
CA HIS A 285 -10.63 23.81 42.36
C HIS A 285 -11.23 25.18 42.72
N GLY A 286 -10.41 26.20 43.04
CA GLY A 286 -10.89 27.56 43.35
C GLY A 286 -11.72 27.69 44.64
N ARG A 287 -11.62 26.72 45.56
CA ARG A 287 -12.31 26.70 46.86
C ARG A 287 -11.54 27.43 47.97
N SER A 288 -10.29 27.82 47.70
CA SER A 288 -9.40 28.52 48.63
C SER A 288 -8.42 29.39 47.85
N GLU A 289 -8.06 30.55 48.42
CA GLU A 289 -7.00 31.44 47.91
C GLU A 289 -5.71 31.35 48.73
N TYR A 290 -5.65 30.44 49.71
CA TYR A 290 -4.46 30.19 50.50
C TYR A 290 -3.28 29.75 49.62
N CYS A 291 -2.15 30.48 49.71
CA CYS A 291 -0.95 30.32 48.88
C CYS A 291 -1.17 30.51 47.36
N SER A 292 -2.15 31.34 46.99
CA SER A 292 -2.51 31.57 45.58
C SER A 292 -1.46 32.31 44.77
N GLU A 293 -0.76 33.27 45.36
CA GLU A 293 0.32 34.02 44.70
C GLU A 293 1.55 33.13 44.47
N GLU A 294 1.96 32.36 45.48
CA GLU A 294 3.09 31.44 45.38
C GLU A 294 2.79 30.29 44.40
N PHE A 295 1.55 29.81 44.38
CA PHE A 295 1.12 28.83 43.38
C PHE A 295 1.18 29.39 41.96
N LEU A 296 0.69 30.61 41.73
CA LEU A 296 0.79 31.28 40.43
C LEU A 296 2.24 31.44 39.98
N GLN A 297 3.14 31.80 40.90
CA GLN A 297 4.56 31.90 40.62
C GLN A 297 5.15 30.55 40.19
N ILE A 298 4.83 29.46 40.91
CA ILE A 298 5.28 28.11 40.54
C ILE A 298 4.85 27.74 39.11
N LEU A 299 3.60 28.07 38.73
CA LEU A 299 3.08 27.81 37.38
C LEU A 299 3.85 28.61 36.33
N ARG A 300 4.05 29.92 36.55
CA ARG A 300 4.79 30.81 35.66
C ARG A 300 6.24 30.38 35.42
N GLU A 301 6.88 29.82 36.43
CA GLU A 301 8.27 29.37 36.33
C GLU A 301 8.43 28.00 35.65
N SER A 302 7.36 27.22 35.52
CA SER A 302 7.45 25.79 35.14
C SER A 302 6.68 25.41 33.88
N TYR A 303 5.77 26.26 33.35
CA TYR A 303 4.94 25.87 32.21
C TYR A 303 5.75 25.63 30.92
N THR A 304 5.29 24.67 30.12
CA THR A 304 5.79 24.43 28.76
C THR A 304 4.63 24.56 27.77
N PRO A 305 4.62 25.58 26.88
CA PRO A 305 3.54 25.78 25.90
C PRO A 305 3.39 24.57 24.97
N LEU A 306 2.17 24.32 24.49
CA LEU A 306 1.93 23.37 23.40
C LEU A 306 2.18 24.05 22.05
N ARG A 307 2.79 23.31 21.13
CA ARG A 307 3.00 23.76 19.76
C ARG A 307 1.86 23.29 18.86
N SER A 308 1.68 23.93 17.71
CA SER A 308 0.86 23.39 16.63
C SER A 308 1.20 21.91 16.37
N GLY A 309 0.18 21.06 16.37
CA GLY A 309 0.34 19.61 16.21
C GLY A 309 0.71 18.86 17.48
N GLU A 310 0.65 19.48 18.67
CA GLU A 310 0.80 18.78 19.95
C GLU A 310 -0.52 18.71 20.71
N VAL A 311 -0.72 17.60 21.42
CA VAL A 311 -1.83 17.44 22.37
C VAL A 311 -1.28 17.10 23.75
N LEU A 312 -1.96 17.61 24.77
CA LEU A 312 -1.76 17.26 26.16
C LEU A 312 -3.05 16.67 26.72
N VAL A 313 -2.93 15.51 27.34
CA VAL A 313 -4.05 14.79 27.95
C VAL A 313 -3.70 14.46 29.39
N LYS A 314 -4.61 14.79 30.31
CA LYS A 314 -4.53 14.32 31.70
C LYS A 314 -5.59 13.26 31.92
N THR A 315 -5.17 12.05 32.23
CA THR A 315 -6.04 10.89 32.44
C THR A 315 -6.69 10.93 33.83
N ASP A 316 -7.71 10.07 34.05
CA ASP A 316 -8.41 9.97 35.33
C ASP A 316 -7.52 9.56 36.51
N ASN A 317 -6.47 8.76 36.25
CA ASN A 317 -5.49 8.38 37.27
C ASN A 317 -4.44 9.47 37.52
N GLY A 318 -4.57 10.64 36.87
CA GLY A 318 -3.70 11.80 37.05
C GLY A 318 -2.41 11.78 36.22
N ARG A 319 -2.19 10.75 35.41
CA ARG A 319 -1.05 10.68 34.49
C ARG A 319 -1.20 11.76 33.40
N LEU A 320 -0.07 12.37 33.06
CA LEU A 320 0.03 13.33 31.98
C LEU A 320 0.61 12.64 30.76
N SER A 321 -0.08 12.75 29.62
CA SER A 321 0.38 12.33 28.31
C SER A 321 0.53 13.57 27.44
N ARG A 322 1.65 13.67 26.72
CA ARG A 322 1.93 14.74 25.77
C ARG A 322 2.60 14.12 24.55
N PHE A 323 2.06 14.36 23.38
CA PHE A 323 2.58 13.82 22.14
C PHE A 323 2.25 14.72 20.95
N CYS A 324 3.04 14.59 19.89
CA CYS A 324 2.79 15.21 18.60
C CYS A 324 1.78 14.37 17.81
N TYR A 325 1.08 14.98 16.88
CA TYR A 325 0.24 14.29 15.91
C TYR A 325 0.39 14.90 14.52
N PRO A 326 0.59 14.06 13.48
CA PRO A 326 0.59 14.52 12.10
C PRO A 326 -0.85 14.81 11.62
N THR A 327 -0.98 15.78 10.72
CA THR A 327 -2.25 16.10 10.03
C THR A 327 -2.36 15.43 8.67
N THR A 328 -1.24 14.92 8.14
CA THR A 328 -1.18 14.19 6.86
C THR A 328 -0.59 12.81 7.07
N LEU A 329 -1.06 11.86 6.27
CA LEU A 329 -0.54 10.50 6.15
C LEU A 329 0.34 10.43 4.91
N ASP A 330 1.65 10.39 5.14
CA ASP A 330 2.68 10.10 4.14
C ASP A 330 3.03 8.59 4.14
N SER A 331 3.94 8.18 3.25
CA SER A 331 4.34 6.77 3.11
C SER A 331 4.99 6.21 4.37
N GLU A 332 5.78 6.99 5.10
CA GLU A 332 6.39 6.58 6.37
C GLU A 332 5.34 6.29 7.45
N LEU A 333 4.35 7.17 7.60
CA LEU A 333 3.30 6.98 8.59
C LEU A 333 2.33 5.85 8.18
N ALA A 334 2.07 5.68 6.89
CA ALA A 334 1.30 4.55 6.36
C ALA A 334 2.00 3.21 6.64
N GLU A 335 3.32 3.15 6.47
CA GLU A 335 4.10 1.97 6.81
C GLU A 335 4.03 1.65 8.31
N LEU A 336 4.16 2.65 9.18
CA LEU A 336 4.00 2.46 10.63
C LEU A 336 2.60 1.90 10.97
N ALA A 337 1.54 2.48 10.41
CA ALA A 337 0.17 2.03 10.66
C ALA A 337 -0.04 0.59 10.18
N ALA A 338 0.40 0.26 8.96
CA ALA A 338 0.33 -1.09 8.41
C ALA A 338 1.13 -2.09 9.25
N PHE A 339 2.32 -1.71 9.74
CA PHE A 339 3.15 -2.58 10.56
C PHE A 339 2.48 -2.86 11.92
N VAL A 340 1.89 -1.86 12.57
CA VAL A 340 1.14 -2.07 13.83
C VAL A 340 -0.10 -2.93 13.60
N LEU A 341 -0.78 -2.83 12.46
CA LEU A 341 -1.93 -3.67 12.15
C LEU A 341 -1.55 -5.12 11.84
N ALA A 342 -0.40 -5.35 11.21
CA ALA A 342 0.06 -6.67 10.84
C ALA A 342 0.70 -7.44 12.02
N GLU A 343 1.54 -6.76 12.81
CA GLU A 343 2.41 -7.37 13.82
C GLU A 343 2.12 -6.88 15.24
N GLY A 344 1.18 -5.94 15.38
CA GLY A 344 0.87 -5.29 16.64
C GLY A 344 -0.51 -5.60 17.19
N LEU A 345 -0.72 -5.08 18.40
CA LEU A 345 -1.96 -5.15 19.14
C LEU A 345 -2.20 -3.82 19.81
N ILE A 346 -3.35 -3.20 19.53
CA ILE A 346 -3.87 -2.11 20.35
C ILE A 346 -4.86 -2.73 21.33
N GLY A 347 -4.51 -2.72 22.61
CA GLY A 347 -5.21 -3.47 23.64
C GLY A 347 -5.53 -2.65 24.89
N GLU A 348 -6.28 -3.27 25.80
CA GLU A 348 -6.55 -2.74 27.13
C GLU A 348 -6.28 -3.82 28.19
N TYR A 349 -5.49 -3.47 29.20
CA TYR A 349 -5.22 -4.33 30.36
C TYR A 349 -5.36 -3.52 31.65
N GLU A 350 -6.15 -4.02 32.61
CA GLU A 350 -6.38 -3.36 33.91
C GLU A 350 -6.72 -1.85 33.79
N ARG A 351 -7.51 -1.46 32.78
CA ARG A 351 -7.89 -0.07 32.44
C ARG A 351 -6.76 0.81 31.91
N THR A 352 -5.62 0.24 31.57
CA THR A 352 -4.55 0.90 30.84
C THR A 352 -4.56 0.41 29.40
N ARG A 353 -4.71 1.32 28.45
CA ARG A 353 -4.60 0.97 27.03
C ARG A 353 -3.14 1.04 26.59
N PHE A 354 -2.80 0.21 25.61
CA PHE A 354 -1.45 0.09 25.11
C PHE A 354 -1.43 -0.17 23.61
N VAL A 355 -0.31 0.19 22.98
CA VAL A 355 0.10 -0.26 21.65
C VAL A 355 1.28 -1.20 21.84
N GLN A 356 1.16 -2.44 21.38
CA GLN A 356 2.23 -3.43 21.46
C GLN A 356 2.61 -3.88 20.05
N ILE A 357 3.90 -4.15 19.84
CA ILE A 357 4.43 -4.84 18.67
C ILE A 357 5.23 -6.04 19.17
N SER A 358 5.03 -7.21 18.55
CA SER A 358 5.77 -8.42 18.86
C SER A 358 6.51 -8.88 17.60
N GLN A 359 7.83 -8.68 17.54
CA GLN A 359 8.61 -8.97 16.34
C GLN A 359 9.96 -9.62 16.68
N LYS A 360 10.31 -10.67 15.93
CA LYS A 360 11.56 -11.41 16.08
C LYS A 360 12.45 -11.41 14.83
N ASN A 361 11.85 -11.48 13.65
CA ASN A 361 12.54 -11.78 12.40
C ASN A 361 12.67 -10.56 11.47
N ARG A 362 11.84 -9.52 11.68
CA ARG A 362 11.83 -8.28 10.87
C ARG A 362 12.40 -7.10 11.64
N THR A 363 13.67 -7.16 12.02
CA THR A 363 14.31 -6.13 12.86
C THR A 363 14.39 -4.77 12.19
N GLU A 364 14.67 -4.72 10.88
CA GLU A 364 14.75 -3.46 10.14
C GLU A 364 13.40 -2.73 10.07
N LEU A 365 12.29 -3.46 9.83
CA LEU A 365 10.94 -2.87 9.85
C LEU A 365 10.56 -2.39 11.26
N LEU A 366 10.93 -3.13 12.29
CA LEU A 366 10.72 -2.73 13.67
C LEU A 366 11.49 -1.45 14.01
N GLU A 367 12.76 -1.35 13.63
CA GLU A 367 13.59 -0.16 13.85
C GLU A 367 12.98 1.07 13.17
N ARG A 368 12.60 0.94 11.89
CA ARG A 368 11.91 2.02 11.16
C ARG A 368 10.60 2.42 11.82
N ALA A 369 9.77 1.46 12.23
CA ALA A 369 8.53 1.75 12.94
C ALA A 369 8.77 2.48 14.28
N MET A 370 9.80 2.10 15.03
CA MET A 370 10.17 2.78 16.28
C MET A 370 10.70 4.20 16.04
N GLU A 371 11.50 4.41 14.98
CA GLU A 371 11.98 5.72 14.56
C GLU A 371 10.83 6.63 14.12
N THR A 372 9.96 6.15 13.23
CA THR A 372 8.77 6.91 12.79
C THR A 372 7.86 7.25 13.97
N MET A 373 7.66 6.33 14.92
CA MET A 373 6.86 6.60 16.13
C MET A 373 7.47 7.73 16.97
N ARG A 374 8.79 7.70 17.17
CA ARG A 374 9.52 8.73 17.91
C ARG A 374 9.46 10.07 17.19
N ASP A 375 9.72 10.11 15.89
CA ASP A 375 9.88 11.35 15.16
C ASP A 375 8.53 12.03 14.88
N ARG A 376 7.49 11.24 14.60
CA ARG A 376 6.16 11.77 14.24
C ARG A 376 5.27 12.03 15.45
N PHE A 377 5.41 11.25 16.53
CA PHE A 377 4.56 11.38 17.72
C PHE A 377 5.33 11.82 18.98
N GLY A 378 6.66 11.76 18.99
CA GLY A 378 7.43 12.02 20.20
C GLY A 378 7.29 10.92 21.26
N ILE A 379 6.88 9.71 20.86
CA ILE A 379 6.65 8.57 21.76
C ILE A 379 7.62 7.45 21.43
N GLU A 380 8.18 6.84 22.48
CA GLU A 380 9.07 5.69 22.34
C GLU A 380 8.38 4.41 22.80
N PHE A 381 8.64 3.32 22.07
CA PHE A 381 8.31 1.98 22.54
C PHE A 381 9.29 1.56 23.64
N GLU A 382 8.74 1.01 24.74
CA GLU A 382 9.53 0.38 25.78
C GLU A 382 9.67 -1.12 25.50
N GLN A 383 10.90 -1.62 25.47
CA GLN A 383 11.14 -3.06 25.32
C GLN A 383 10.76 -3.80 26.62
N LYS A 384 9.79 -4.73 26.53
CA LYS A 384 9.29 -5.52 27.67
C LYS A 384 9.86 -6.94 27.70
N SER A 385 10.21 -7.48 26.54
CA SER A 385 10.87 -8.78 26.39
C SER A 385 11.86 -8.73 25.21
N GLU A 386 12.49 -9.86 24.88
CA GLU A 386 13.37 -9.95 23.71
C GLU A 386 12.66 -9.56 22.39
N ILE A 387 11.36 -9.82 22.31
CA ILE A 387 10.57 -9.63 21.08
C ILE A 387 9.39 -8.66 21.24
N ASP A 388 9.04 -8.27 22.47
CA ASP A 388 7.86 -7.44 22.76
C ASP A 388 8.24 -6.00 23.10
N TYR A 389 7.60 -5.07 22.39
CA TYR A 389 7.78 -3.63 22.50
C TYR A 389 6.42 -3.00 22.79
N MET A 390 6.33 -2.13 23.80
CA MET A 390 5.04 -1.61 24.26
C MET A 390 5.08 -0.12 24.57
N ILE A 391 4.03 0.59 24.12
CA ILE A 391 3.66 1.94 24.57
C ILE A 391 2.48 1.76 25.52
N SER A 392 2.70 2.01 26.82
CA SER A 392 1.63 1.99 27.83
C SER A 392 1.15 3.41 28.10
N ASP A 393 0.49 4.04 27.13
CA ASP A 393 -0.10 5.37 27.27
C ASP A 393 -1.54 5.35 26.75
N SER A 394 -2.51 5.35 27.67
CA SER A 394 -3.90 5.22 27.30
C SER A 394 -4.38 6.31 26.35
N ALA A 395 -3.97 7.57 26.58
CA ALA A 395 -4.40 8.69 25.75
C ALA A 395 -3.86 8.55 24.34
N PHE A 396 -2.57 8.23 24.21
CA PHE A 396 -2.00 7.95 22.91
C PHE A 396 -2.64 6.75 22.22
N SER A 397 -2.89 5.65 22.94
CA SER A 397 -3.52 4.46 22.35
C SER A 397 -4.93 4.75 21.81
N VAL A 398 -5.72 5.60 22.49
CA VAL A 398 -7.02 6.05 21.96
C VAL A 398 -6.84 6.83 20.67
N PHE A 399 -5.94 7.81 20.68
CA PHE A 399 -5.68 8.65 19.52
C PHE A 399 -5.19 7.83 18.31
N PHE A 400 -4.25 6.92 18.55
CA PHE A 400 -3.63 6.10 17.53
C PHE A 400 -4.60 5.05 16.96
N ALA A 401 -5.49 4.49 17.79
CA ALA A 401 -6.52 3.55 17.35
C ALA A 401 -7.51 4.18 16.36
N GLU A 402 -8.01 5.38 16.69
CA GLU A 402 -8.95 6.12 15.82
C GLU A 402 -8.33 6.40 14.44
N ARG A 403 -7.01 6.61 14.39
CA ARG A 403 -6.25 6.84 13.15
C ARG A 403 -5.97 5.58 12.36
N SER A 404 -5.53 4.53 13.04
CA SER A 404 -5.12 3.28 12.39
C SER A 404 -6.28 2.58 11.68
N CYS A 405 -7.50 2.71 12.21
CA CYS A 405 -8.70 2.18 11.59
C CYS A 405 -9.23 3.03 10.42
N VAL A 406 -8.97 4.34 10.41
CA VAL A 406 -9.49 5.29 9.41
C VAL A 406 -8.52 5.49 8.25
N ALA A 407 -7.20 5.38 8.47
CA ALA A 407 -6.17 5.54 7.46
C ALA A 407 -6.21 4.50 6.31
N LEU A 408 -7.01 3.44 6.44
CA LEU A 408 -7.07 2.30 5.51
C LEU A 408 -8.50 1.99 5.00
N CYS A 409 -9.48 2.84 5.31
CA CYS A 409 -10.85 2.72 4.79
C CYS A 409 -11.08 3.67 3.61
#